data_AF-A0A7T7HFC6-F1
#
_entry.id   AF-A0A7T7HFC6-F1
#
_cell.length_a   1.000
_cell.length_b   1.000
_cell.length_c   1.000
_cell.angle_alpha   90.00
_cell.angle_beta   90.00
_cell.angle_gamma   90.00
#
_symmetry.space_group_name_H-M   'P 1'
#
loop_
_entity.id
_entity.type
_entity.pdbx_description
1 polymer ?
#
loop_
_entity_poly.entity_id
_entity_poly.type
_entity_poly.pdbx_seq_one_letter_code
_entity_poly.pdbx_strand_id
1 'polypeptide(L)'
;MEEQDYFENEHEPKRGTPFYLILGVLLLLLINNLNVDYMTVGMKEKMQIPQWYITLLFSLDALAILSLVGIYYFRKVAVYLFPVLIMIHFIIHLNYLMTFLYTDVFMMFFFIGVGLLVFIPKWRSFK
;
A
#
# COMPACT_ATOMS: atom_id res chain seq x y z
N MET A 1 27.34 -26.41 18.72
CA MET A 1 27.03 -25.05 18.23
C MET A 1 25.54 -24.90 18.39
N GLU A 2 25.09 -24.17 19.40
CA GLU A 2 23.67 -23.87 19.56
C GLU A 2 23.26 -22.99 18.39
N GLU A 3 22.31 -23.47 17.56
CA GLU A 3 21.57 -22.59 16.66
C GLU A 3 20.82 -21.61 17.55
N GLN A 4 21.37 -20.41 17.73
CA GLN A 4 20.61 -19.32 18.32
C GLN A 4 19.43 -19.06 17.38
N ASP A 5 18.23 -19.48 17.76
CA ASP A 5 17.00 -19.14 17.06
C ASP A 5 16.89 -17.61 17.10
N TYR A 6 17.22 -16.98 15.98
CA TYR A 6 17.19 -15.51 15.79
C TYR A 6 15.81 -14.92 16.12
N PHE A 7 14.80 -15.78 16.28
CA PHE A 7 13.39 -15.48 16.46
C PHE A 7 12.85 -15.81 17.87
N GLU A 8 13.68 -16.23 18.82
CA GLU A 8 13.18 -16.78 20.11
C GLU A 8 12.84 -15.74 21.19
N ASN A 9 13.34 -14.49 21.11
CA ASN A 9 13.32 -13.56 22.25
C ASN A 9 12.63 -12.20 22.02
N GLU A 10 11.59 -12.10 21.20
CA GLU A 10 10.77 -10.88 21.12
C GLU A 10 9.29 -11.17 21.42
N HIS A 11 8.95 -11.26 22.70
CA HIS A 11 7.57 -11.39 23.20
C HIS A 11 6.65 -10.20 22.86
N GLU A 12 7.20 -9.10 22.33
CA GLU A 12 6.42 -8.01 21.75
C GLU A 12 7.04 -7.58 20.42
N PRO A 13 6.24 -7.46 19.33
CA PRO A 13 6.74 -6.88 18.09
C PRO A 13 7.11 -5.42 18.33
N LYS A 14 8.39 -5.16 18.62
CA LYS A 14 8.88 -3.79 18.73
C LYS A 14 8.76 -3.15 17.34
N ARG A 15 7.84 -2.19 17.22
CA ARG A 15 7.75 -1.29 16.07
C ARG A 15 8.97 -0.37 16.13
N GLY A 16 10.08 -0.79 15.54
CA GLY A 16 11.28 0.03 15.45
C GLY A 16 11.10 1.22 14.51
N THR A 17 12.01 2.19 14.55
CA THR A 17 12.01 3.35 13.64
C THR A 17 11.83 2.98 12.15
N PRO A 18 12.49 1.93 11.60
CA PRO A 18 12.29 1.54 10.21
C PRO A 18 10.85 1.16 9.86
N PHE A 19 10.12 0.54 10.80
CA PHE A 19 8.73 0.14 10.60
C PHE A 19 7.83 1.38 10.42
N TYR A 20 7.98 2.37 11.29
CA TYR A 20 7.22 3.62 11.19
C TYR A 20 7.60 4.44 9.95
N LEU A 21 8.88 4.48 9.60
CA LEU A 21 9.34 5.19 8.40
C LEU A 21 8.75 4.61 7.13
N ILE A 22 8.75 3.28 6.99
CA ILE A 22 8.14 2.61 5.83
C ILE A 22 6.65 2.89 5.76
N LEU A 23 5.92 2.77 6.87
CA LEU A 23 4.50 3.11 6.91
C LEU A 23 4.25 4.57 6.55
N GLY A 24 5.09 5.49 7.04
CA GLY A 24 5.01 6.91 6.72
C GLY A 24 5.24 7.20 5.23
N VAL A 25 6.27 6.60 4.63
CA VAL A 25 6.54 6.73 3.19
C VAL A 25 5.39 6.17 2.36
N LEU A 26 4.90 4.97 2.69
CA LEU A 26 3.76 4.37 2.01
C LEU A 26 2.51 5.25 2.13
N LEU A 27 2.25 5.83 3.31
CA LEU A 27 1.15 6.76 3.52
C LEU A 27 1.28 8.02 2.66
N LEU A 28 2.48 8.61 2.57
CA LEU A 28 2.73 9.77 1.71
C LEU A 28 2.47 9.45 0.23
N LEU A 29 2.85 8.25 -0.22
CA LEU A 29 2.57 7.81 -1.58
C LEU A 29 1.06 7.59 -1.82
N LEU A 30 0.32 7.06 -0.83
CA LEU A 30 -1.15 6.95 -0.92
C LEU A 30 -1.84 8.32 -0.96
N ILE A 31 -1.35 9.30 -0.19
CA ILE A 31 -1.86 10.68 -0.25
C ILE A 31 -1.61 11.27 -1.65
N ASN A 32 -0.49 10.94 -2.27
CA ASN A 32 -0.21 11.35 -3.64
C ASN A 32 -1.20 10.71 -4.65
N ASN A 33 -1.53 9.42 -4.52
CA ASN A 33 -2.56 8.78 -5.34
C ASN A 33 -3.92 9.46 -5.18
N LEU A 34 -4.37 9.70 -3.95
CA LEU A 34 -5.61 10.43 -3.68
C LEU A 34 -5.64 11.80 -4.35
N ASN A 35 -4.50 12.50 -4.38
CA ASN A 35 -4.40 13.79 -5.06
C ASN A 35 -4.52 13.64 -6.60
N VAL A 36 -3.93 12.60 -7.19
CA VAL A 36 -4.09 12.30 -8.62
C VAL A 36 -5.56 11.95 -8.95
N ASP A 37 -6.21 11.16 -8.11
CA ASP A 37 -7.60 10.77 -8.28
C ASP A 37 -8.56 11.95 -8.10
N TYR A 38 -8.25 12.85 -7.17
CA TYR A 38 -8.96 14.11 -7.02
C TYR A 38 -8.87 14.98 -8.28
N MET A 39 -7.69 15.04 -8.92
CA MET A 39 -7.54 15.76 -10.20
C MET A 39 -8.42 15.14 -11.30
N THR A 40 -8.63 13.82 -11.28
CA THR A 40 -9.54 13.12 -12.20
C THR A 40 -10.99 13.58 -12.05
N VAL A 41 -11.43 13.90 -10.83
CA VAL A 41 -12.77 14.50 -10.58
C VAL A 41 -12.90 15.84 -11.29
N GLY A 42 -11.86 16.68 -11.24
CA GLY A 42 -11.83 17.97 -11.94
C GLY A 42 -11.89 17.85 -13.47
N MET A 43 -11.42 16.73 -14.02
CA MET A 43 -11.44 16.45 -15.46
C MET A 43 -12.68 15.66 -15.92
N LYS A 44 -13.56 15.27 -14.99
CA LYS A 44 -14.69 14.38 -15.23
C LYS A 44 -15.55 14.79 -16.43
N GLU A 45 -15.96 16.06 -16.49
CA GLU A 45 -16.85 16.54 -17.56
C GLU A 45 -16.15 16.57 -18.92
N LYS A 46 -14.90 17.02 -18.95
CA LYS A 46 -14.10 17.15 -20.17
C LYS A 46 -13.76 15.79 -20.80
N MET A 47 -13.52 14.79 -19.96
CA MET A 47 -13.14 13.44 -20.38
C MET A 47 -14.33 12.45 -20.36
N GLN A 48 -15.55 12.93 -20.07
CA GLN A 48 -16.76 12.11 -19.96
C GLN A 48 -16.60 10.89 -19.02
N ILE A 49 -15.91 11.08 -17.90
CA ILE A 49 -15.58 10.01 -16.96
C ILE A 49 -16.84 9.64 -16.16
N PRO A 50 -17.24 8.36 -16.13
CA PRO A 50 -18.43 7.91 -15.45
C PRO A 50 -18.24 7.91 -13.93
N GLN A 51 -19.33 8.13 -13.19
CA GLN A 51 -19.28 8.22 -11.73
C GLN A 51 -18.81 6.92 -11.06
N TRP A 52 -19.14 5.76 -11.62
CA TRP A 52 -18.71 4.47 -11.07
C TRP A 52 -17.18 4.33 -11.09
N TYR A 53 -16.52 4.89 -12.10
CA TYR A 53 -15.05 4.85 -12.22
C TYR A 53 -14.40 5.65 -11.10
N ILE A 54 -14.88 6.88 -10.87
CA ILE A 54 -14.41 7.73 -9.77
C ILE A 54 -14.67 7.03 -8.42
N THR A 55 -15.85 6.45 -8.25
CA THR A 55 -16.20 5.74 -7.01
C THR A 55 -15.27 4.54 -6.77
N LEU A 56 -14.92 3.81 -7.83
CA LEU A 56 -13.99 2.69 -7.78
C LEU A 56 -12.58 3.13 -7.39
N LEU A 57 -12.06 4.20 -7.99
CA LEU A 57 -10.76 4.78 -7.68
C LEU A 57 -10.62 5.14 -6.20
N PHE A 58 -11.52 5.99 -5.69
CA PHE A 58 -11.51 6.37 -4.27
C PHE A 58 -11.75 5.18 -3.32
N SER A 59 -12.49 4.15 -3.77
CA SER A 59 -12.66 2.93 -2.98
C SER A 59 -11.36 2.15 -2.86
N LEU A 60 -10.56 2.07 -3.93
CA LEU A 60 -9.26 1.41 -3.92
C LEU A 60 -8.26 2.15 -3.02
N ASP A 61 -8.23 3.48 -3.08
CA ASP A 61 -7.41 4.29 -2.19
C ASP A 61 -7.80 4.09 -0.72
N ALA A 62 -9.10 4.13 -0.41
CA ALA A 62 -9.60 3.90 0.94
C ALA A 62 -9.23 2.49 1.45
N LEU A 63 -9.40 1.45 0.60
CA LEU A 63 -9.00 0.08 0.94
C LEU A 63 -7.49 -0.04 1.11
N ALA A 64 -6.68 0.67 0.32
CA ALA A 64 -5.22 0.64 0.42
C ALA A 64 -4.75 1.27 1.73
N ILE A 65 -5.37 2.39 2.15
CA ILE A 65 -5.15 3.01 3.46
C ILE A 65 -5.56 2.05 4.58
N LEU A 66 -6.74 1.42 4.47
CA LEU A 66 -7.18 0.42 5.46
C LEU A 66 -6.22 -0.77 5.53
N SER A 67 -5.67 -1.20 4.41
CA SER A 67 -4.63 -2.23 4.36
C SER A 67 -3.36 -1.76 5.06
N LEU A 68 -2.92 -0.53 4.84
CA LEU A 68 -1.75 0.03 5.54
C LEU A 68 -1.98 0.09 7.07
N VAL A 69 -3.17 0.48 7.51
CA VAL A 69 -3.59 0.42 8.91
C VAL A 69 -3.60 -1.02 9.43
N GLY A 70 -4.07 -1.97 8.61
CA GLY A 70 -3.99 -3.40 8.92
C GLY A 70 -2.56 -3.89 9.13
N ILE A 71 -1.61 -3.44 8.31
CA ILE A 71 -0.17 -3.74 8.47
C ILE A 71 0.34 -3.17 9.80
N TYR A 72 -0.05 -1.95 10.16
CA TYR A 72 0.31 -1.36 11.46
C TYR A 72 -0.17 -2.22 12.66
N TYR A 73 -1.35 -2.82 12.55
CA TYR A 73 -1.90 -3.76 13.53
C TYR A 73 -1.47 -5.22 13.32
N PHE A 74 -0.44 -5.47 12.50
CA PHE A 74 0.10 -6.80 12.25
C PHE A 74 -0.96 -7.79 11.71
N ARG A 75 -1.78 -7.38 10.72
CA ARG A 75 -2.72 -8.29 10.03
C ARG A 75 -2.07 -8.89 8.79
N LYS A 76 -1.93 -10.22 8.71
CA LYS A 76 -1.25 -10.89 7.57
C LYS A 76 -1.92 -10.56 6.25
N VAL A 77 -3.25 -10.64 6.23
CA VAL A 77 -4.08 -10.36 5.05
C VAL A 77 -3.76 -8.99 4.47
N ALA A 78 -3.47 -8.00 5.32
CA ALA A 78 -3.20 -6.64 4.90
C ALA A 78 -1.84 -6.49 4.18
N VAL A 79 -0.85 -7.35 4.47
CA VAL A 79 0.43 -7.36 3.75
C VAL A 79 0.24 -7.82 2.30
N TYR A 80 -0.66 -8.80 2.07
CA TYR A 80 -0.98 -9.28 0.73
C TYR A 80 -1.94 -8.34 -0.01
N LEU A 81 -2.93 -7.81 0.70
CA LEU A 81 -3.96 -6.98 0.12
C LEU A 81 -3.39 -5.65 -0.37
N PHE A 82 -2.42 -5.07 0.34
CA PHE A 82 -1.81 -3.79 -0.01
C PHE A 82 -1.27 -3.74 -1.46
N PRO A 83 -0.30 -4.57 -1.88
CA PRO A 83 0.23 -4.53 -3.24
C PRO A 83 -0.81 -4.92 -4.29
N VAL A 84 -1.77 -5.79 -3.96
CA VAL A 84 -2.87 -6.16 -4.87
C VAL A 84 -3.76 -4.95 -5.17
N LEU A 85 -4.12 -4.16 -4.14
CA LEU A 85 -4.92 -2.96 -4.33
C LEU A 85 -4.20 -1.90 -5.17
N ILE A 86 -2.90 -1.67 -4.90
CA ILE A 86 -2.09 -0.74 -5.71
C ILE A 86 -1.98 -1.22 -7.16
N MET A 87 -1.81 -2.52 -7.38
CA MET A 87 -1.77 -3.09 -8.73
C MET A 87 -3.11 -2.91 -9.47
N ILE A 88 -4.24 -3.15 -8.80
CA ILE A 88 -5.57 -2.94 -9.39
C ILE A 88 -5.78 -1.47 -9.73
N HIS A 89 -5.42 -0.55 -8.82
CA HIS A 89 -5.48 0.89 -9.05
C HIS A 89 -4.66 1.29 -10.29
N PHE A 90 -3.41 0.82 -10.38
CA PHE A 90 -2.55 1.06 -11.54
C PHE A 90 -3.17 0.55 -12.85
N ILE A 91 -3.67 -0.70 -12.86
CA ILE A 91 -4.26 -1.31 -14.05
C ILE A 91 -5.49 -0.50 -14.51
N ILE A 92 -6.31 -0.01 -13.59
CA ILE A 92 -7.48 0.79 -13.92
C ILE A 92 -7.09 2.11 -14.58
N HIS A 93 -6.13 2.84 -14.02
CA HIS A 93 -5.61 4.07 -14.64
C HIS A 93 -4.95 3.82 -15.99
N LEU A 94 -4.18 2.74 -16.10
CA LEU A 94 -3.50 2.37 -17.33
C LEU A 94 -4.48 2.01 -18.45
N ASN A 95 -5.57 1.31 -18.16
CA ASN A 95 -6.51 0.85 -19.18
C ASN A 95 -7.63 1.86 -19.49
N TYR A 96 -8.08 2.62 -18.48
CA TYR A 96 -9.21 3.54 -18.65
C TYR A 96 -8.77 4.94 -19.05
N LEU A 97 -7.76 5.48 -18.37
CA LEU A 97 -7.23 6.82 -18.64
C LEU A 97 -5.96 6.79 -19.50
N MET A 98 -5.49 5.60 -19.92
CA MET A 98 -4.24 5.42 -20.66
C MET A 98 -3.04 6.11 -19.98
N THR A 99 -3.10 6.20 -18.64
CA THR A 99 -2.16 6.97 -17.84
C THR A 99 -1.25 6.02 -17.07
N PHE A 100 0.04 6.12 -17.29
CA PHE A 100 1.04 5.33 -16.57
C PHE A 100 1.42 6.04 -15.26
N LEU A 101 0.87 5.55 -14.14
CA LEU A 101 1.19 6.08 -12.82
C LEU A 101 2.50 5.49 -12.30
N TYR A 102 3.58 6.24 -12.49
CA TYR A 102 4.90 5.88 -11.95
C TYR A 102 4.89 5.75 -10.41
N THR A 103 4.01 6.46 -9.74
CA THR A 103 3.84 6.46 -8.28
C THR A 103 3.35 5.10 -7.79
N ASP A 104 2.39 4.48 -8.48
CA ASP A 104 1.90 3.13 -8.16
C ASP A 104 2.98 2.07 -8.34
N VAL A 105 3.69 2.13 -9.47
CA VAL A 105 4.78 1.20 -9.77
C VAL A 105 5.88 1.35 -8.73
N PHE A 106 6.30 2.58 -8.43
CA PHE A 106 7.27 2.85 -7.38
C PHE A 106 6.79 2.34 -6.01
N MET A 107 5.52 2.55 -5.66
CA MET A 107 4.97 2.09 -4.38
C MET A 107 5.02 0.56 -4.26
N MET A 108 4.70 -0.17 -5.33
CA MET A 108 4.84 -1.64 -5.36
C MET A 108 6.31 -2.09 -5.22
N PHE A 109 7.24 -1.45 -5.95
CA PHE A 109 8.67 -1.75 -5.83
C PHE A 109 9.21 -1.43 -4.44
N PHE A 110 8.83 -0.29 -3.86
CA PHE A 110 9.22 0.10 -2.51
C PHE A 110 8.65 -0.88 -1.47
N PHE A 111 7.39 -1.28 -1.62
CA PHE A 111 6.76 -2.24 -0.73
C PHE A 111 7.45 -3.60 -0.77
N ILE A 112 7.66 -4.16 -1.97
CA ILE A 112 8.27 -5.48 -2.13
C ILE A 112 9.77 -5.45 -1.77
N GLY A 113 10.49 -4.43 -2.22
CA GLY A 113 11.95 -4.33 -2.04
C GLY A 113 12.39 -3.86 -0.67
N VAL A 114 11.66 -2.95 -0.02
CA VAL A 114 12.03 -2.36 1.27
C VAL A 114 11.02 -2.70 2.36
N GLY A 115 9.72 -2.58 2.06
CA GLY A 115 8.64 -2.85 3.01
C GLY A 115 8.69 -4.27 3.59
N LEU A 116 8.74 -5.27 2.71
CA LEU A 116 8.78 -6.68 3.11
C LEU A 116 10.03 -7.03 3.92
N LEU A 117 11.19 -6.39 3.66
CA LEU A 117 12.39 -6.62 4.47
C LEU A 117 12.21 -6.23 5.93
N VAL A 118 11.32 -5.28 6.22
CA VAL A 118 10.99 -4.88 7.59
C VAL A 118 9.81 -5.65 8.16
N PHE A 119 8.87 -6.11 7.33
CA PHE A 119 7.69 -6.85 7.78
C PHE A 119 7.95 -8.36 8.00
N ILE A 120 8.73 -9.00 7.12
CA ILE A 120 9.02 -10.45 7.18
C ILE A 120 9.72 -10.87 8.48
N PRO A 121 10.72 -10.15 9.02
CA PRO A 121 11.31 -10.51 10.30
C PRO A 121 10.29 -10.55 11.46
N LYS A 122 9.18 -9.84 11.30
CA LYS A 122 8.09 -9.75 12.29
C LYS A 122 6.92 -10.67 11.96
N TRP A 123 7.05 -11.58 11.00
CA TRP A 123 5.95 -12.41 10.48
C TRP A 123 5.23 -13.24 11.55
N ARG A 124 5.95 -13.72 12.59
CA ARG A 124 5.37 -14.44 13.74
C ARG A 124 4.35 -13.58 14.51
N SER A 125 4.51 -12.26 14.50
CA SER A 125 3.59 -11.32 15.15
C SER A 125 2.38 -10.96 14.29
N PHE A 126 2.46 -11.16 12.97
CA PHE A 126 1.29 -10.98 12.12
C PHE A 126 0.27 -12.10 12.41
N LYS A 127 -1.00 -11.74 12.56
CA LYS A 127 -2.14 -12.65 12.73
C LYS A 127 -3.06 -12.62 11.51
#